data_AF-A0A0L0EKQ4-F1
#
_entry.id   AF-A0A0L0EKQ4-F1
#
_cell.length_a   1.000
_cell.length_b   1.000
_cell.length_c   1.000
_cell.angle_alpha   90.00
_cell.angle_beta   90.00
_cell.angle_gamma   90.00
#
_symmetry.space_group_name_H-M   'P 1'
#
loop_
_entity.id
_entity.type
_entity.pdbx_description
1 polymer ?
#
loop_
_entity_poly.entity_id
_entity_poly.type
_entity_poly.pdbx_seq_one_letter_code
_entity_poly.pdbx_strand_id
1 'polypeptide(L)'
;MDVKDLTVSKLKAVMETVVAEDLWQQEALDHLKAWQGDAHSDSIAATVFYTWARQIYRVLLNDELIPAWNEKAATRQLLGLRGRVSYDQLAELLAQNSPLCDDTNTIETESCEEVLLSALDRTLILNSKLQGDEIGNWQWGKFQTTRYDHMPFGKVKHLNKVFSREVATGGATNTVNVAAGFYEKDNGFIQNYGAGFRQVIDMGGRYQFMNSTGQSGQLASAHYDDMITLFAQGQYVSFETPTEASRKLTLTPNKGQE
;
A
#
# COMPACT_ATOMS: atom_id res chain seq x y z
N MET A 1 15.28 0.72 1.09
CA MET A 1 14.63 1.57 2.11
C MET A 1 14.02 0.68 3.18
N ASP A 2 13.92 1.15 4.42
CA ASP A 2 13.30 0.37 5.50
C ASP A 2 11.78 0.24 5.27
N VAL A 3 11.31 -1.01 5.28
CA VAL A 3 9.91 -1.40 5.09
C VAL A 3 9.38 -2.17 6.29
N LYS A 4 10.06 -2.10 7.43
CA LYS A 4 9.61 -2.72 8.66
C LYS A 4 8.41 -1.96 9.22
N ASP A 5 7.32 -2.67 9.44
CA ASP A 5 6.14 -2.15 10.12
C ASP A 5 6.08 -2.73 11.53
N LEU A 6 6.39 -1.91 12.53
CA LEU A 6 6.39 -2.37 13.93
C LEU A 6 4.98 -2.56 14.49
N THR A 7 3.98 -1.93 13.88
CA THR A 7 2.60 -1.90 14.37
C THR A 7 1.85 -3.20 14.11
N VAL A 8 2.38 -4.08 13.25
CA VAL A 8 1.74 -5.36 12.89
C VAL A 8 1.87 -6.40 13.99
N SER A 9 2.81 -6.23 14.91
CA SER A 9 3.27 -7.28 15.83
C SER A 9 2.15 -7.86 16.70
N LYS A 10 1.31 -7.00 17.31
CA LYS A 10 0.21 -7.47 18.18
C LYS A 10 -0.88 -8.18 17.39
N LEU A 11 -1.28 -7.61 16.25
CA LEU A 11 -2.32 -8.21 15.41
C LEU A 11 -1.85 -9.54 14.82
N LYS A 12 -0.60 -9.60 14.37
CA LYS A 12 0.04 -10.85 13.92
C LYS A 12 -0.02 -11.91 15.01
N ALA A 13 0.32 -11.58 16.24
CA ALA A 13 0.29 -12.53 17.35
C ALA A 13 -1.12 -13.12 17.59
N VAL A 14 -2.18 -12.33 17.39
CA VAL A 14 -3.57 -12.82 17.45
C VAL A 14 -3.92 -13.66 16.22
N MET A 15 -3.55 -13.23 15.02
CA MET A 15 -3.79 -13.99 13.79
C MET A 15 -3.13 -15.38 13.81
N GLU A 16 -1.97 -15.51 14.46
CA GLU A 16 -1.22 -16.77 14.56
C GLU A 16 -1.87 -17.82 15.46
N THR A 17 -2.81 -17.43 16.33
CA THR A 17 -3.53 -18.37 17.20
C THR A 17 -4.62 -19.13 16.46
N VAL A 18 -5.02 -18.66 15.27
CA VAL A 18 -6.05 -19.30 14.44
C VAL A 18 -5.61 -20.71 14.06
N VAL A 19 -6.50 -21.67 14.26
CA VAL A 19 -6.32 -23.05 13.81
C VAL A 19 -6.89 -23.16 12.39
N ALA A 20 -6.04 -23.46 11.41
CA ALA A 20 -6.49 -23.65 10.03
C ALA A 20 -7.46 -24.84 9.90
N GLU A 21 -8.49 -24.66 9.09
CA GLU A 21 -9.50 -25.68 8.77
C GLU A 21 -9.12 -26.50 7.53
N ASP A 22 -8.26 -25.96 6.66
CA ASP A 22 -7.77 -26.61 5.46
C ASP A 22 -6.30 -26.31 5.15
N LEU A 23 -5.77 -26.96 4.11
CA LEU A 23 -4.37 -26.79 3.69
C LEU A 23 -4.06 -25.41 3.11
N TRP A 24 -5.05 -24.70 2.55
CA TRP A 24 -4.87 -23.40 1.93
C TRP A 24 -4.71 -22.31 2.99
N GLN A 25 -5.55 -22.37 4.03
CA GLN A 25 -5.40 -21.58 5.24
C GLN A 25 -4.08 -21.91 5.95
N GLN A 26 -3.74 -23.19 6.09
CA GLN A 26 -2.50 -23.60 6.75
C GLN A 26 -1.26 -23.01 6.07
N GLU A 27 -1.16 -23.07 4.74
CA GLU A 27 -0.03 -22.50 3.98
C GLU A 27 0.09 -20.98 4.20
N ALA A 28 -1.03 -20.25 4.18
CA ALA A 28 -1.02 -18.81 4.44
C ALA A 28 -0.57 -18.48 5.87
N LEU A 29 -1.02 -19.25 6.86
CA LEU A 29 -0.59 -19.10 8.26
C LEU A 29 0.88 -19.44 8.45
N ASP A 30 1.42 -20.42 7.73
CA ASP A 30 2.84 -20.79 7.79
C ASP A 30 3.73 -19.64 7.29
N HIS A 31 3.35 -19.00 6.18
CA HIS A 31 4.01 -17.78 5.71
C HIS A 31 3.92 -16.65 6.74
N LEU A 32 2.74 -16.44 7.32
CA LEU A 32 2.55 -15.38 8.32
C LEU A 32 3.42 -15.62 9.56
N LYS A 33 3.47 -16.85 10.09
CA LYS A 33 4.26 -17.20 11.28
C LYS A 33 5.74 -16.89 11.11
N ALA A 34 6.30 -17.20 9.94
CA ALA A 34 7.71 -16.93 9.62
C ALA A 34 8.01 -15.43 9.43
N TRP A 35 7.00 -14.60 9.19
CA TRP A 35 7.16 -13.20 8.85
C TRP A 35 7.65 -12.36 10.02
N GLN A 36 8.50 -11.38 9.72
CA GLN A 36 9.03 -10.48 10.73
C GLN A 36 8.34 -9.12 10.73
N GLY A 37 7.41 -8.84 9.81
CA GLY A 37 6.76 -7.52 9.71
C GLY A 37 7.37 -6.61 8.64
N ASP A 38 8.20 -7.15 7.75
CA ASP A 38 8.78 -6.45 6.61
C ASP A 38 7.84 -6.45 5.39
N ALA A 39 7.48 -5.26 4.91
CA ALA A 39 6.61 -5.05 3.76
C ALA A 39 7.40 -4.95 2.44
N HIS A 40 8.33 -5.88 2.17
CA HIS A 40 9.02 -5.92 0.88
C HIS A 40 8.03 -6.20 -0.27
N SER A 41 8.30 -5.68 -1.48
CA SER A 41 7.40 -5.84 -2.63
C SER A 41 7.22 -7.29 -3.06
N ASP A 42 8.13 -8.19 -2.72
CA ASP A 42 8.08 -9.62 -3.00
C ASP A 42 7.57 -10.45 -1.80
N SER A 43 7.14 -9.80 -0.71
CA SER A 43 6.74 -10.49 0.52
C SER A 43 5.36 -11.14 0.38
N ILE A 44 5.35 -12.48 0.40
CA ILE A 44 4.13 -13.30 0.48
C ILE A 44 3.39 -13.01 1.78
N ALA A 45 4.10 -13.00 2.90
CA ALA A 45 3.47 -12.83 4.20
C ALA A 45 2.90 -11.42 4.42
N ALA A 46 3.56 -10.37 3.91
CA ALA A 46 2.99 -9.03 3.91
C ALA A 46 1.69 -8.99 3.07
N THR A 47 1.66 -9.71 1.94
CA THR A 47 0.44 -9.85 1.13
C THR A 47 -0.68 -10.44 1.96
N VAL A 48 -0.45 -11.58 2.62
CA VAL A 48 -1.44 -12.23 3.50
C VAL A 48 -1.85 -11.29 4.64
N PHE A 49 -0.91 -10.73 5.39
CA PHE A 49 -1.21 -9.89 6.54
C PHE A 49 -2.06 -8.66 6.19
N TYR A 50 -1.64 -7.84 5.23
CA TYR A 50 -2.33 -6.58 4.93
C TYR A 50 -3.71 -6.80 4.30
N THR A 51 -3.84 -7.84 3.48
CA THR A 51 -5.14 -8.22 2.90
C THR A 51 -6.06 -8.85 3.94
N TRP A 52 -5.53 -9.66 4.86
CA TRP A 52 -6.30 -10.25 5.96
C TRP A 52 -6.76 -9.24 6.98
N ALA A 53 -5.86 -8.37 7.47
CA ALA A 53 -6.22 -7.24 8.34
C ALA A 53 -7.36 -6.42 7.70
N ARG A 54 -7.25 -6.15 6.39
CA ARG A 54 -8.29 -5.47 5.64
C ARG A 54 -9.62 -6.25 5.63
N GLN A 55 -9.63 -7.56 5.47
CA GLN A 55 -10.88 -8.35 5.48
C GLN A 55 -11.47 -8.44 6.89
N ILE A 56 -10.66 -8.51 7.94
CA ILE A 56 -11.11 -8.48 9.33
C ILE A 56 -11.92 -7.20 9.58
N TYR A 57 -11.39 -6.03 9.20
CA TYR A 57 -12.15 -4.77 9.29
C TYR A 57 -13.43 -4.74 8.46
N ARG A 58 -13.60 -5.62 7.46
CA ARG A 58 -14.86 -5.70 6.71
C ARG A 58 -15.87 -6.60 7.39
N VAL A 59 -15.41 -7.73 7.93
CA VAL A 59 -16.28 -8.70 8.62
C VAL A 59 -16.79 -8.07 9.91
N LEU A 60 -15.91 -7.48 10.72
CA LEU A 60 -16.27 -6.79 11.99
C LEU A 60 -17.18 -5.56 11.84
N LEU A 61 -17.26 -4.97 10.65
CA LEU A 61 -18.08 -3.78 10.41
C LEU A 61 -19.26 -4.10 9.48
N ASN A 62 -19.50 -5.38 9.18
CA ASN A 62 -20.46 -5.78 8.15
C ASN A 62 -21.88 -5.36 8.54
N ASP A 63 -22.26 -5.65 9.78
CA ASP A 63 -23.52 -5.31 10.42
C ASP A 63 -23.77 -3.79 10.50
N GLU A 64 -22.76 -3.01 10.89
CA GLU A 64 -22.84 -1.55 10.98
C GLU A 64 -22.89 -0.87 9.59
N LEU A 65 -22.33 -1.52 8.56
CA LEU A 65 -22.29 -0.99 7.20
C LEU A 65 -23.60 -1.22 6.42
N ILE A 66 -24.38 -2.25 6.75
CA ILE A 66 -25.62 -2.60 6.03
C ILE A 66 -26.69 -1.49 6.14
N PRO A 67 -27.02 -0.95 7.34
CA PRO A 67 -27.94 0.17 7.46
C PRO A 67 -27.42 1.45 6.78
N ALA A 68 -26.09 1.64 6.75
CA ALA A 68 -25.43 2.82 6.22
C ALA A 68 -25.24 2.84 4.70
N TRP A 69 -25.47 1.73 3.98
CA TRP A 69 -25.29 1.66 2.52
C TRP A 69 -26.23 2.59 1.73
N ASN A 70 -27.40 2.90 2.28
CA ASN A 70 -28.31 3.88 1.69
C ASN A 70 -27.85 5.33 1.93
N GLU A 71 -26.86 5.55 2.81
CA GLU A 71 -26.29 6.84 3.14
C GLU A 71 -24.79 6.88 2.82
N LYS A 72 -24.45 7.38 1.62
CA LYS A 72 -23.06 7.54 1.15
C LYS A 72 -22.14 8.32 2.10
N ALA A 73 -22.71 9.15 2.99
CA ALA A 73 -21.96 9.86 4.03
C ALA A 73 -21.59 8.93 5.20
N ALA A 74 -22.56 8.21 5.76
CA ALA A 74 -22.35 7.22 6.83
C ALA A 74 -21.42 6.09 6.39
N THR A 75 -21.59 5.57 5.17
CA THR A 75 -20.66 4.58 4.59
C THR A 75 -19.23 5.12 4.52
N ARG A 76 -19.02 6.38 4.08
CA ARG A 76 -17.68 6.98 4.05
C ARG A 76 -17.09 7.18 5.44
N GLN A 77 -17.93 7.51 6.43
CA GLN A 77 -17.50 7.69 7.81
C GLN A 77 -17.08 6.37 8.46
N LEU A 78 -17.85 5.30 8.28
CA LEU A 78 -17.53 3.94 8.74
C LEU A 78 -16.30 3.37 8.02
N LEU A 79 -16.18 3.58 6.70
CA LEU A 79 -14.95 3.25 5.96
C LEU A 79 -13.74 4.05 6.48
N GLY A 80 -13.95 5.28 6.93
CA GLY A 80 -12.94 6.10 7.60
C GLY A 80 -12.51 5.57 8.97
N LEU A 81 -13.37 4.84 9.69
CA LEU A 81 -13.01 4.17 10.94
C LEU A 81 -11.94 3.08 10.73
N ARG A 82 -11.91 2.43 9.57
CA ARG A 82 -10.85 1.46 9.22
C ARG A 82 -9.44 2.06 9.26
N GLY A 83 -9.32 3.36 9.01
CA GLY A 83 -8.07 4.10 9.15
C GLY A 83 -7.86 4.72 10.54
N ARG A 84 -8.84 4.60 11.45
CA ARG A 84 -8.79 5.14 12.83
C ARG A 84 -8.58 4.07 13.89
N VAL A 85 -8.95 2.81 13.62
CA VAL A 85 -8.66 1.67 14.48
C VAL A 85 -7.30 1.12 14.10
N SER A 86 -6.30 1.30 14.96
CA SER A 86 -4.95 0.77 14.72
C SER A 86 -4.91 -0.76 14.77
N TYR A 87 -3.83 -1.38 14.26
CA TYR A 87 -3.64 -2.83 14.40
C TYR A 87 -3.57 -3.28 15.87
N ASP A 88 -3.00 -2.45 16.75
CA ASP A 88 -2.98 -2.71 18.19
C ASP A 88 -4.38 -2.74 18.79
N GLN A 89 -5.23 -1.76 18.47
CA GLN A 89 -6.62 -1.72 18.94
C GLN A 89 -7.42 -2.89 18.37
N LEU A 90 -7.21 -3.24 17.10
CA LEU A 90 -7.84 -4.39 16.49
C LEU A 90 -7.43 -5.70 17.19
N ALA A 91 -6.14 -5.85 17.50
CA ALA A 91 -5.63 -7.01 18.22
C ALA A 91 -6.26 -7.13 19.62
N GLU A 92 -6.38 -6.02 20.34
CA GLU A 92 -7.01 -6.00 21.67
C GLU A 92 -8.50 -6.40 21.62
N LEU A 93 -9.25 -5.93 20.62
CA LEU A 93 -10.66 -6.30 20.41
C LEU A 93 -10.81 -7.80 20.13
N LEU A 94 -10.00 -8.34 19.23
CA LEU A 94 -10.06 -9.75 18.84
C LEU A 94 -9.64 -10.67 19.98
N ALA A 95 -8.55 -10.34 20.69
CA ALA A 95 -8.02 -11.14 21.79
C ALA A 95 -8.96 -11.23 23.00
N GLN A 96 -9.84 -10.24 23.19
CA GLN A 96 -10.80 -10.20 24.29
C GLN A 96 -12.15 -10.83 23.96
N ASN A 97 -12.28 -11.46 22.78
CA ASN A 97 -13.54 -11.95 22.24
C ASN A 97 -14.66 -10.87 22.33
N SER A 98 -14.35 -9.68 21.81
CA SER A 98 -15.24 -8.51 21.89
C SER A 98 -16.63 -8.80 21.34
N PRO A 99 -17.70 -8.20 21.89
CA PRO A 99 -19.04 -8.24 21.29
C PRO A 99 -19.11 -7.71 19.86
N LEU A 100 -18.11 -6.95 19.40
CA LEU A 100 -18.02 -6.51 18.00
C LEU A 100 -17.73 -7.65 17.00
N CYS A 101 -17.43 -8.86 17.48
CA CYS A 101 -17.25 -10.03 16.63
C CYS A 101 -18.57 -10.74 16.30
N ASP A 102 -19.65 -10.44 17.04
CA ASP A 102 -21.00 -10.96 16.82
C ASP A 102 -21.68 -10.16 15.69
N ASP A 103 -22.05 -10.81 14.58
CA ASP A 103 -22.88 -10.17 13.55
C ASP A 103 -24.34 -10.23 13.99
N THR A 104 -24.86 -9.11 14.51
CA THR A 104 -26.24 -9.04 15.02
C THR A 104 -27.34 -9.34 13.99
N ASN A 105 -26.99 -9.55 12.71
CA ASN A 105 -27.92 -9.98 11.66
C ASN A 105 -28.00 -11.50 11.48
N THR A 106 -27.15 -12.27 12.15
CA THR A 106 -27.18 -13.74 12.14
C THR A 106 -27.96 -14.28 13.35
N ILE A 107 -28.31 -15.57 13.32
CA ILE A 107 -29.05 -16.21 14.41
C ILE A 107 -28.10 -16.71 15.51
N GLU A 108 -26.88 -17.09 15.12
CA GLU A 108 -25.88 -17.65 16.03
C GLU A 108 -24.87 -16.56 16.37
N THR A 109 -24.42 -16.52 17.63
CA THR A 109 -23.40 -15.57 18.05
C THR A 109 -22.03 -16.02 17.61
N GLU A 110 -21.37 -15.27 16.73
CA GLU A 110 -20.01 -15.57 16.29
C GLU A 110 -18.94 -15.15 17.31
N SER A 111 -17.90 -15.96 17.37
CA SER A 111 -16.65 -15.67 18.07
C SER A 111 -15.67 -14.87 17.20
N CYS A 112 -14.71 -14.19 17.83
CA CYS A 112 -13.64 -13.54 17.09
C CYS A 112 -12.75 -14.52 16.31
N GLU A 113 -12.71 -15.80 16.71
CA GLU A 113 -12.03 -16.85 15.94
C GLU A 113 -12.76 -17.13 14.62
N GLU A 114 -14.08 -17.23 14.64
CA GLU A 114 -14.90 -17.37 13.43
C GLU A 114 -14.78 -16.15 12.50
N VAL A 115 -14.71 -14.95 13.07
CA VAL A 115 -14.41 -13.71 12.30
C VAL A 115 -13.04 -13.80 11.62
N LEU A 116 -12.01 -14.27 12.34
CA LEU A 116 -10.66 -14.42 11.80
C LEU A 116 -10.61 -15.43 10.65
N LEU A 117 -11.24 -16.59 10.81
CA LEU A 117 -11.34 -17.64 9.78
C LEU A 117 -12.11 -17.16 8.55
N SER A 118 -13.30 -16.57 8.75
CA SER A 118 -14.10 -15.99 7.66
C SER A 118 -13.35 -14.89 6.91
N ALA A 119 -12.59 -14.06 7.62
CA ALA A 119 -11.72 -13.06 7.00
C ALA A 119 -10.53 -13.68 6.25
N LEU A 120 -9.99 -14.80 6.73
CA LEU A 120 -8.90 -15.53 6.07
C LEU A 120 -9.39 -16.12 4.74
N ASP A 121 -10.55 -16.79 4.71
CA ASP A 121 -11.14 -17.31 3.47
C ASP A 121 -11.36 -16.21 2.43
N ARG A 122 -11.95 -15.08 2.86
CA ARG A 122 -12.14 -13.91 1.99
C ARG A 122 -10.83 -13.35 1.47
N THR A 123 -9.76 -13.49 2.23
CA THR A 123 -8.42 -13.06 1.86
C THR A 123 -7.83 -13.99 0.81
N LEU A 124 -7.89 -15.30 1.04
CA LEU A 124 -7.37 -16.29 0.12
C LEU A 124 -8.08 -16.22 -1.24
N ILE A 125 -9.42 -16.13 -1.25
CA ILE A 125 -10.21 -15.96 -2.47
C ILE A 125 -9.85 -14.66 -3.20
N LEU A 126 -9.67 -13.56 -2.47
CA LEU A 126 -9.28 -12.28 -3.07
C LEU A 126 -7.89 -12.36 -3.72
N ASN A 127 -6.93 -12.92 -3.00
CA ASN A 127 -5.55 -12.99 -3.42
C ASN A 127 -5.38 -13.95 -4.59
N SER A 128 -6.07 -15.10 -4.57
CA SER A 128 -6.15 -16.03 -5.70
C SER A 128 -6.71 -15.36 -6.95
N LYS A 129 -7.81 -14.61 -6.83
CA LYS A 129 -8.41 -13.89 -7.96
C LYS A 129 -7.43 -12.93 -8.64
N LEU A 130 -6.54 -12.29 -7.87
CA LEU A 130 -5.63 -11.27 -8.38
C LEU A 130 -4.25 -11.81 -8.78
N GLN A 131 -3.79 -12.91 -8.17
CA GLN A 131 -2.41 -13.40 -8.33
C GLN A 131 -2.29 -14.89 -8.68
N GLY A 132 -3.41 -15.62 -8.74
CA GLY A 132 -3.45 -17.07 -8.95
C GLY A 132 -3.46 -17.87 -7.64
N ASP A 133 -3.80 -19.15 -7.73
CA ASP A 133 -4.08 -20.01 -6.56
C ASP A 133 -2.84 -20.37 -5.73
N GLU A 134 -1.65 -20.26 -6.30
CA GLU A 134 -0.38 -20.61 -5.65
C GLU A 134 0.11 -19.48 -4.74
N ILE A 135 -0.07 -19.65 -3.42
CA ILE A 135 0.31 -18.66 -2.39
C ILE A 135 1.80 -18.32 -2.47
N GLY A 136 2.65 -19.31 -2.74
CA GLY A 136 4.09 -19.14 -2.93
C GLY A 136 4.50 -18.13 -4.02
N ASN A 137 3.59 -17.78 -4.94
CA ASN A 137 3.83 -16.80 -6.02
C ASN A 137 3.28 -15.40 -5.72
N TRP A 138 2.64 -15.21 -4.56
CA TRP A 138 2.06 -13.92 -4.19
C TRP A 138 3.14 -12.90 -3.86
N GLN A 139 2.90 -11.65 -4.26
CA GLN A 139 3.84 -10.55 -4.07
C GLN A 139 3.09 -9.32 -3.60
N TRP A 140 3.60 -8.69 -2.54
CA TRP A 140 2.98 -7.50 -1.95
C TRP A 140 2.90 -6.35 -2.96
N GLY A 141 3.92 -6.17 -3.79
CA GLY A 141 4.00 -5.14 -4.81
C GLY A 141 2.99 -5.29 -5.95
N LYS A 142 2.30 -6.45 -6.08
CA LYS A 142 1.13 -6.59 -6.96
C LYS A 142 -0.16 -6.08 -6.30
N PHE A 143 -0.19 -6.01 -4.97
CA PHE A 143 -1.25 -5.37 -4.21
C PHE A 143 -0.94 -3.92 -3.86
N GLN A 144 0.33 -3.53 -3.74
CA GLN A 144 0.75 -2.22 -3.28
C GLN A 144 1.50 -1.50 -4.41
N THR A 145 0.76 -0.67 -5.13
CA THR A 145 1.31 0.10 -6.25
C THR A 145 1.30 1.59 -5.97
N THR A 146 2.35 2.27 -6.44
CA THR A 146 2.37 3.72 -6.50
C THR A 146 1.90 4.17 -7.87
N ARG A 147 0.83 4.97 -7.90
CA ARG A 147 0.30 5.55 -9.14
C ARG A 147 0.61 7.05 -9.21
N TYR A 148 1.38 7.44 -10.22
CA TYR A 148 1.66 8.82 -10.57
C TYR A 148 0.64 9.27 -11.61
N ASP A 149 -0.53 9.72 -11.13
CA ASP A 149 -1.60 10.19 -12.00
C ASP A 149 -1.31 11.59 -12.54
N HIS A 150 -1.36 11.73 -13.87
CA HIS A 150 -1.24 13.04 -14.50
C HIS A 150 -2.55 13.83 -14.38
N MET A 151 -2.51 15.05 -13.85
CA MET A 151 -3.68 15.94 -13.87
C MET A 151 -3.65 16.81 -15.13
N PRO A 152 -4.67 16.79 -16.02
CA PRO A 152 -6.02 16.23 -15.86
C PRO A 152 -6.25 14.84 -16.51
N PHE A 153 -5.29 14.31 -17.26
CA PHE A 153 -5.51 13.18 -18.17
C PHE A 153 -5.48 11.77 -17.54
N GLY A 154 -5.07 11.63 -16.29
CA GLY A 154 -4.92 10.34 -15.60
C GLY A 154 -6.24 9.62 -15.36
N LYS A 155 -7.36 10.34 -15.37
CA LYS A 155 -8.72 9.77 -15.29
C LYS A 155 -9.38 9.55 -16.64
N VAL A 156 -8.74 9.96 -17.73
CA VAL A 156 -9.28 9.82 -19.08
C VAL A 156 -8.77 8.51 -19.67
N LYS A 157 -9.71 7.62 -20.02
CA LYS A 157 -9.40 6.32 -20.63
C LYS A 157 -8.47 6.51 -21.84
N HIS A 158 -7.48 5.62 -21.97
CA HIS A 158 -6.41 5.66 -22.98
C HIS A 158 -5.35 6.72 -22.75
N LEU A 159 -5.72 7.95 -22.36
CA LEU A 159 -4.73 8.98 -22.02
C LEU A 159 -3.98 8.62 -20.73
N ASN A 160 -4.65 7.99 -19.76
CA ASN A 160 -4.01 7.51 -18.55
C ASN A 160 -2.80 6.59 -18.83
N LYS A 161 -2.85 5.76 -19.88
CA LYS A 161 -1.74 4.87 -20.26
C LYS A 161 -0.52 5.62 -20.83
N VAL A 162 -0.75 6.82 -21.36
CA VAL A 162 0.30 7.66 -21.94
C VAL A 162 0.87 8.60 -20.87
N PHE A 163 0.01 9.20 -20.07
CA PHE A 163 0.37 10.27 -19.15
C PHE A 163 0.62 9.81 -17.72
N SER A 164 -0.04 8.75 -17.23
CA SER A 164 0.20 8.26 -15.87
C SER A 164 1.32 7.21 -15.85
N ARG A 165 1.90 6.98 -14.68
CA ARG A 165 2.84 5.88 -14.41
C ARG A 165 2.40 5.09 -13.19
N GLU A 166 2.76 3.83 -13.17
CA GLU A 166 2.49 2.93 -12.04
C GLU A 166 3.70 2.04 -11.81
N VAL A 167 4.03 1.81 -10.54
CA VAL A 167 5.16 0.96 -10.14
C VAL A 167 4.80 0.18 -8.88
N ALA A 168 5.19 -1.10 -8.86
CA ALA A 168 5.10 -1.93 -7.67
C ALA A 168 6.05 -1.41 -6.59
N THR A 169 5.58 -1.31 -5.35
CA THR A 169 6.37 -0.76 -4.25
C THR A 169 6.23 -1.60 -2.99
N GLY A 170 7.32 -1.72 -2.24
CA GLY A 170 7.25 -2.15 -0.85
C GLY A 170 6.87 -0.99 0.09
N GLY A 171 6.74 -1.29 1.37
CA GLY A 171 6.27 -0.37 2.38
C GLY A 171 4.77 -0.50 2.62
N ALA A 172 4.32 0.15 3.69
CA ALA A 172 2.93 0.23 4.10
C ALA A 172 2.70 1.57 4.82
N THR A 173 1.49 1.79 5.35
CA THR A 173 1.12 3.03 6.04
C THR A 173 2.07 3.40 7.19
N ASN A 174 2.56 2.41 7.95
CA ASN A 174 3.35 2.63 9.17
C ASN A 174 4.84 2.31 9.02
N THR A 175 5.33 2.12 7.79
CA THR A 175 6.77 1.89 7.52
C THR A 175 7.51 3.20 7.27
N VAL A 176 8.84 3.24 7.46
CA VAL A 176 9.67 4.41 7.09
C VAL A 176 9.56 4.72 5.60
N ASN A 177 9.61 3.70 4.73
CA ASN A 177 9.24 3.84 3.32
C ASN A 177 7.72 3.89 3.16
N VAL A 178 7.10 4.94 3.72
CA VAL A 178 5.65 5.07 3.82
C VAL A 178 4.97 4.91 2.47
N ALA A 179 3.97 4.02 2.45
CA ALA A 179 3.17 3.70 1.28
C ALA A 179 1.68 3.71 1.66
N ALA A 180 1.21 4.82 2.22
CA ALA A 180 -0.19 4.95 2.61
C ALA A 180 -1.07 5.21 1.39
N GLY A 181 -2.24 4.59 1.38
CA GLY A 181 -3.09 4.53 0.20
C GLY A 181 -4.54 4.17 0.49
N PHE A 182 -5.29 3.95 -0.58
CA PHE A 182 -6.66 3.45 -0.53
C PHE A 182 -6.77 2.17 -1.35
N TYR A 183 -7.72 1.31 -0.99
CA TYR A 183 -7.93 0.06 -1.70
C TYR A 183 -8.92 0.21 -2.85
N GLU A 184 -8.51 -0.16 -4.06
CA GLU A 184 -9.33 -0.34 -5.25
C GLU A 184 -9.62 -1.83 -5.47
N LYS A 185 -10.89 -2.19 -5.75
CA LYS A 185 -11.37 -3.58 -5.78
C LYS A 185 -10.51 -4.53 -6.61
N ASP A 186 -10.11 -4.08 -7.79
CA ASP A 186 -9.43 -4.89 -8.79
C ASP A 186 -7.94 -4.53 -8.95
N ASN A 187 -7.45 -3.50 -8.23
CA ASN A 187 -6.06 -3.02 -8.35
C ASN A 187 -5.28 -3.08 -7.01
N GLY A 188 -5.93 -3.48 -5.91
CA GLY A 188 -5.28 -3.52 -4.60
C GLY A 188 -5.16 -2.14 -3.94
N PHE A 189 -4.17 -1.97 -3.09
CA PHE A 189 -3.81 -0.72 -2.43
C PHE A 189 -3.04 0.22 -3.37
N ILE A 190 -3.65 1.36 -3.67
CA ILE A 190 -3.06 2.43 -4.45
C ILE A 190 -2.50 3.49 -3.50
N GLN A 191 -1.18 3.61 -3.47
CA GLN A 191 -0.49 4.64 -2.72
C GLN A 191 -0.87 6.02 -3.26
N ASN A 192 -1.35 6.89 -2.37
CA ASN A 192 -1.64 8.29 -2.65
C ASN A 192 -0.91 9.25 -1.70
N TYR A 193 -0.15 8.72 -0.75
CA TYR A 193 0.63 9.48 0.20
C TYR A 193 2.00 8.82 0.41
N GLY A 194 3.04 9.63 0.40
CA GLY A 194 4.41 9.23 0.69
C GLY A 194 5.42 10.27 0.23
N ALA A 195 6.70 9.90 0.20
CA ALA A 195 7.74 10.81 -0.23
C ALA A 195 7.63 11.12 -1.74
N GLY A 196 7.67 12.40 -2.11
CA GLY A 196 7.86 12.85 -3.49
C GLY A 196 9.34 13.16 -3.84
N PHE A 197 10.16 13.29 -2.80
CA PHE A 197 11.56 13.65 -2.89
C PHE A 197 12.31 13.02 -1.72
N ARG A 198 13.56 12.62 -1.93
CA ARG A 198 14.46 12.15 -0.89
C ARG A 198 15.82 12.81 -1.08
N GLN A 199 16.53 13.08 0.02
CA GLN A 199 17.89 13.60 -0.03
C GLN A 199 18.75 13.06 1.10
N VAL A 200 20.06 13.00 0.87
CA VAL A 200 21.09 12.73 1.86
C VAL A 200 22.14 13.83 1.73
N ILE A 201 22.44 14.49 2.86
CA ILE A 201 23.39 15.61 2.94
C ILE A 201 24.50 15.18 3.88
N ASP A 202 25.69 14.97 3.35
CA ASP A 202 26.91 14.75 4.11
C ASP A 202 27.63 16.08 4.33
N MET A 203 27.95 16.39 5.59
CA MET A 203 28.70 17.60 5.96
C MET A 203 30.11 17.64 5.35
N GLY A 204 30.63 16.49 4.88
CA GLY A 204 31.88 16.38 4.11
C GLY A 204 31.77 16.71 2.61
N GLY A 205 30.59 17.13 2.12
CA GLY A 205 30.42 17.60 0.74
C GLY A 205 29.86 16.58 -0.26
N ARG A 206 29.27 15.47 0.22
CA ARG A 206 28.54 14.51 -0.63
C ARG A 206 27.04 14.74 -0.50
N TYR A 207 26.38 14.92 -1.62
CA TYR A 207 24.95 15.21 -1.65
C TYR A 207 24.28 14.21 -2.60
N GLN A 208 23.19 13.61 -2.16
CA GLN A 208 22.41 12.70 -2.98
C GLN A 208 20.95 13.11 -2.93
N PHE A 209 20.24 12.90 -4.02
CA PHE A 209 18.82 13.18 -4.09
C PHE A 209 18.09 12.16 -4.96
N MET A 210 16.77 12.16 -4.87
CA MET A 210 15.92 11.39 -5.77
C MET A 210 14.53 12.00 -5.83
N ASN A 211 14.00 12.20 -7.04
CA ASN A 211 12.58 12.51 -7.27
C ASN A 211 11.79 11.22 -7.41
N SER A 212 10.50 11.24 -7.07
CA SER A 212 9.63 10.08 -7.26
C SER A 212 9.24 9.78 -8.71
N THR A 213 9.44 10.73 -9.64
CA THR A 213 9.18 10.55 -11.08
C THR A 213 10.41 10.80 -11.95
N GLY A 214 10.71 12.06 -12.21
CA GLY A 214 11.79 12.56 -13.03
C GLY A 214 11.94 14.07 -12.79
N GLN A 215 12.90 14.72 -13.45
CA GLN A 215 13.10 16.17 -13.30
C GLN A 215 12.18 17.01 -14.20
N SER A 216 11.59 16.42 -15.24
CA SER A 216 10.78 17.14 -16.23
C SER A 216 9.30 16.79 -16.10
N GLY A 217 8.43 17.79 -16.16
CA GLY A 217 6.98 17.58 -16.34
C GLY A 217 6.55 17.35 -17.79
N GLN A 218 7.48 17.43 -18.76
CA GLN A 218 7.16 17.30 -20.17
C GLN A 218 7.16 15.83 -20.59
N LEU A 219 6.02 15.32 -21.06
CA LEU A 219 5.83 13.91 -21.40
C LEU A 219 6.88 13.34 -22.37
N ALA A 220 7.32 14.12 -23.35
CA ALA A 220 8.31 13.70 -24.36
C ALA A 220 9.77 13.79 -23.86
N SER A 221 9.99 14.26 -22.63
CA SER A 221 11.34 14.35 -22.05
C SER A 221 11.82 12.98 -21.62
N ALA A 222 13.10 12.69 -21.87
CA ALA A 222 13.75 11.51 -21.29
C ALA A 222 13.80 11.56 -19.75
N HIS A 223 13.56 12.72 -19.14
CA HIS A 223 13.54 12.92 -17.69
C HIS A 223 12.13 13.05 -17.11
N TYR A 224 11.12 12.51 -17.80
CA TYR A 224 9.73 12.53 -17.33
C TYR A 224 9.48 11.54 -16.18
N ASP A 225 10.04 10.33 -16.33
CA ASP A 225 9.76 9.16 -15.50
C ASP A 225 11.00 8.29 -15.24
N ASP A 226 12.19 8.79 -15.58
CA ASP A 226 13.47 8.05 -15.52
C ASP A 226 13.91 7.68 -14.10
N MET A 227 13.41 8.37 -13.07
CA MET A 227 13.73 8.12 -11.67
C MET A 227 12.74 7.17 -10.98
N ILE A 228 11.60 6.82 -11.59
CA ILE A 228 10.55 6.00 -10.93
C ILE A 228 11.10 4.68 -10.38
N THR A 229 11.83 3.94 -11.21
CA THR A 229 12.37 2.62 -10.83
C THR A 229 13.42 2.76 -9.72
N LEU A 230 14.32 3.74 -9.86
CA LEU A 230 15.37 4.02 -8.86
C LEU A 230 14.74 4.42 -7.52
N PHE A 231 13.72 5.29 -7.54
CA PHE A 231 12.99 5.72 -6.37
C PHE A 231 12.28 4.54 -5.69
N ALA A 232 11.58 3.68 -6.44
CA ALA A 232 10.91 2.49 -5.90
C ALA A 232 11.91 1.54 -5.21
N GLN A 233 13.12 1.41 -5.77
CA GLN A 233 14.19 0.58 -5.22
C GLN A 233 14.97 1.24 -4.08
N GLY A 234 14.67 2.50 -3.74
CA GLY A 234 15.38 3.22 -2.68
C GLY A 234 16.79 3.70 -3.07
N GLN A 235 17.04 3.84 -4.36
CA GLN A 235 18.30 4.33 -4.91
C GLN A 235 18.30 5.86 -5.01
N TYR A 236 19.49 6.43 -5.17
CA TYR A 236 19.72 7.88 -5.21
C TYR A 236 20.67 8.24 -6.35
N VAL A 237 20.56 9.46 -6.85
CA VAL A 237 21.53 10.08 -7.77
C VAL A 237 22.39 11.08 -7.02
N SER A 238 23.66 11.18 -7.40
CA SER A 238 24.59 12.17 -6.83
C SER A 238 24.25 13.57 -7.32
N PHE A 239 24.23 14.53 -6.40
CA PHE A 239 24.16 15.96 -6.71
C PHE A 239 25.59 16.52 -6.75
N GLU A 240 26.35 16.09 -7.75
CA GLU A 240 27.65 16.67 -8.05
C GLU A 240 27.44 17.84 -9.01
N THR A 241 28.12 18.96 -8.77
CA THR A 241 28.15 20.04 -9.75
C THR A 241 29.06 19.59 -10.89
N PRO A 242 28.52 19.30 -12.09
CA PRO A 242 29.38 18.88 -13.18
C PRO A 242 30.30 20.06 -13.56
N THR A 243 31.57 19.76 -13.82
CA THR A 243 32.55 20.76 -14.29
C THR A 243 32.20 21.29 -15.67
N GLU A 244 31.47 20.51 -16.48
CA GLU A 244 30.93 20.92 -17.77
C GLU A 244 29.44 20.54 -17.91
N ALA A 245 28.63 21.47 -18.41
CA ALA A 245 27.22 21.20 -18.68
C ALA A 245 27.06 20.29 -19.91
N SER A 246 26.30 19.21 -19.78
CA SER A 246 26.00 18.28 -20.89
C SER A 246 25.20 18.92 -22.02
N ARG A 247 24.42 19.97 -21.72
CA ARG A 247 23.69 20.82 -22.67
C ARG A 247 23.67 22.25 -22.18
N LYS A 248 23.88 23.21 -23.09
CA LYS A 248 23.89 24.65 -22.78
C LYS A 248 22.91 25.38 -23.71
N LEU A 249 22.01 26.16 -23.12
CA LEU A 249 21.14 27.10 -23.84
C LEU A 249 21.54 28.51 -23.44
N THR A 250 21.87 29.35 -24.42
CA THR A 250 22.15 30.78 -24.21
C THR A 250 20.96 31.59 -24.71
N LEU A 251 20.35 32.36 -23.82
CA LEU A 251 19.24 33.25 -24.14
C LEU A 251 19.79 34.67 -24.30
N THR A 252 19.52 35.29 -25.45
CA THR A 252 19.86 36.70 -25.72
C THR A 252 18.56 37.50 -25.69
N PRO A 253 18.27 38.27 -24.62
CA PRO A 253 17.08 39.09 -24.56
C PRO A 253 17.20 40.21 -25.59
N ASN A 254 16.21 40.35 -26.47
CA ASN A 254 16.09 41.57 -27.27
C ASN A 254 15.59 42.68 -26.33
N LYS A 255 16.35 43.78 -26.22
CA LYS A 255 15.80 45.04 -25.72
C LYS A 255 14.80 45.51 -26.78
N GLY A 256 13.51 45.27 -26.56
CA GLY A 256 12.48 45.88 -27.41
C GLY A 256 12.67 47.41 -27.41
N GLN A 257 12.58 48.04 -28.58
CA GLN A 257 12.36 49.47 -28.65
C GLN A 257 10.96 49.75 -28.09
N GLU A 258 10.88 50.51 -27.00
CA GLU A 258 9.65 51.11 -26.48
C GLU A 258 9.04 52.09 -27.49
#